data_AF-A0A0A2M5P4-F1
#
_entry.id   AF-A0A0A2M5P4-F1
#
_cell.length_a   1.000
_cell.length_b   1.000
_cell.length_c   1.000
_cell.angle_alpha   90.00
_cell.angle_beta   90.00
_cell.angle_gamma   90.00
#
_symmetry.space_group_name_H-M   'P 1'
#
loop_
_entity.id
_entity.type
_entity.pdbx_description
1 polymer ?
#
loop_
_entity_poly.entity_id
_entity_poly.type
_entity_poly.pdbx_seq_one_letter_code
_entity_poly.pdbx_strand_id
1 'polypeptide(L)' 'MNKKVKAVLYNFLGFAPIFLIVYFLAKEYTGLPNTLWISGVAFVASTILSPKFQAAKFQGEEKLFVSWLFLKGVKEIK' A
#
# COMPACT_ATOMS: atom_id res chain seq x y z
N MET A 1 11.96 16.21 6.30
CA MET A 1 10.61 15.70 6.68
C MET A 1 10.76 14.67 7.77
N ASN A 2 9.84 14.64 8.74
CA ASN A 2 9.77 13.58 9.76
C ASN A 2 9.64 12.21 9.06
N LYS A 3 10.47 11.22 9.43
CA LYS A 3 10.49 9.91 8.73
C LYS A 3 9.16 9.19 8.83
N LYS A 4 8.36 9.49 9.87
CA LYS A 4 6.97 9.04 10.00
C LYS A 4 6.07 9.58 8.88
N VAL A 5 6.17 10.87 8.56
CA VAL A 5 5.40 11.48 7.46
C VAL A 5 5.82 10.87 6.12
N LYS A 6 7.12 10.64 5.93
CA LYS A 6 7.65 9.95 4.74
C LYS A 6 7.09 8.54 4.61
N ALA A 7 6.98 7.79 5.72
CA ALA A 7 6.38 6.46 5.73
C ALA A 7 4.90 6.48 5.32
N VAL A 8 4.11 7.42 5.86
CA VAL A 8 2.70 7.57 5.49
C VAL A 8 2.56 7.92 4.01
N LEU A 9 3.39 8.84 3.50
CA LEU A 9 3.39 9.19 2.08
C LEU A 9 3.71 7.99 1.20
N TYR A 10 4.70 7.17 1.57
CA TYR A 10 5.07 5.99 0.80
C TYR A 10 4.02 4.88 0.85
N ASN A 11 3.33 4.69 1.98
CA ASN A 11 2.15 3.80 2.01
C ASN A 11 1.08 4.28 1.04
N PHE A 12 0.77 5.58 1.05
CA PHE A 12 -0.23 6.14 0.16
C PHE A 12 0.18 6.02 -1.32
N LEU A 13 1.43 6.34 -1.66
CA LEU A 13 1.97 6.19 -3.02
C LEU A 13 2.09 4.74 -3.48
N GLY A 14 2.29 3.79 -2.55
CA GLY A 14 2.25 2.37 -2.85
C GLY A 14 0.83 1.85 -3.05
N PHE A 15 -0.12 2.35 -2.26
CA PHE A 15 -1.52 1.93 -2.28
C PHE A 15 -2.30 2.52 -3.46
N ALA A 16 -2.20 3.84 -3.70
CA ALA A 16 -3.01 4.55 -4.68
C ALA A 16 -2.95 4.01 -6.12
N PRO A 17 -1.77 3.75 -6.73
CA PRO A 17 -1.71 3.22 -8.09
C PRO A 17 -2.23 1.78 -8.15
N ILE A 18 -1.94 0.95 -7.13
CA ILE A 18 -2.46 -0.43 -7.05
C ILE A 18 -3.99 -0.40 -6.94
N PHE A 19 -4.53 0.48 -6.10
CA PHE A 19 -5.97 0.68 -5.95
C PHE A 19 -6.64 1.05 -7.26
N LEU A 20 -6.10 2.02 -7.99
CA LEU A 20 -6.67 2.42 -9.28
C LEU A 20 -6.65 1.25 -10.28
N ILE A 21 -5.55 0.52 -10.38
CA ILE A 21 -5.45 -0.65 -11.27
C ILE A 21 -6.51 -1.69 -10.89
N VAL A 22 -6.54 -2.13 -9.63
CA VAL A 22 -7.49 -3.15 -9.17
C VAL A 22 -8.93 -2.66 -9.31
N TYR A 23 -9.20 -1.39 -9.06
CA TYR A 23 -10.53 -0.78 -9.21
C TYR A 23 -11.00 -0.80 -10.66
N PHE A 24 -10.16 -0.39 -11.62
CA PHE A 24 -10.52 -0.43 -13.04
C PHE A 24 -10.70 -1.86 -13.55
N LEU A 25 -9.83 -2.79 -13.14
CA LEU A 25 -10.03 -4.21 -13.45
C LEU A 25 -11.34 -4.72 -12.84
N ALA A 26 -11.61 -4.46 -11.57
CA ALA A 26 -12.83 -4.90 -10.93
C ALA A 26 -14.07 -4.33 -11.64
N LYS A 27 -14.04 -3.04 -12.03
CA LYS A 27 -15.12 -2.40 -12.79
C LYS A 27 -15.39 -3.09 -14.13
N GLU A 28 -14.35 -3.46 -14.87
CA GLU A 28 -14.48 -4.09 -16.18
C GLU A 28 -14.96 -5.55 -16.09
N TYR A 29 -14.40 -6.33 -15.15
CA TYR A 29 -14.62 -7.78 -15.11
C TYR A 29 -15.80 -8.25 -14.26
N THR A 30 -16.21 -7.49 -13.24
CA THR A 30 -17.20 -8.00 -12.27
C THR A 30 -18.64 -7.69 -12.65
N GLY A 31 -18.90 -6.78 -13.59
CA GLY A 31 -20.27 -6.39 -14.00
C GLY A 31 -21.15 -5.91 -12.84
N LEU A 32 -20.54 -5.58 -11.68
CA LEU A 32 -21.24 -5.24 -10.45
C LEU A 32 -22.01 -3.92 -10.65
N PRO A 33 -23.34 -3.89 -10.42
CA PRO A 33 -24.14 -2.69 -10.67
C PRO A 33 -23.84 -1.55 -9.70
N ASN A 34 -23.25 -1.85 -8.55
CA ASN A 34 -22.99 -0.89 -7.48
C ASN A 34 -21.50 -0.59 -7.32
N THR A 35 -21.13 0.66 -7.59
CA THR A 35 -19.77 1.21 -7.43
C THR A 35 -19.20 1.05 -6.02
N LEU A 36 -20.05 1.05 -4.98
CA LEU A 36 -19.62 0.88 -3.59
C LEU A 36 -18.99 -0.50 -3.32
N TRP A 37 -19.53 -1.56 -3.94
CA TRP A 37 -18.98 -2.91 -3.78
C TRP A 37 -17.65 -3.05 -4.51
N ILE A 38 -17.53 -2.47 -5.69
CA ILE A 38 -16.30 -2.46 -6.49
C ILE A 38 -15.18 -1.76 -5.71
N SER A 39 -15.46 -0.58 -5.16
CA SER A 39 -14.51 0.15 -4.32
C SER A 39 -14.11 -0.62 -3.07
N GLY A 40 -15.05 -1.31 -2.42
CA GLY A 40 -14.77 -2.13 -1.23
C GLY A 40 -13.84 -3.31 -1.52
N VAL A 41 -14.14 -4.08 -2.57
CA VAL A 41 -13.30 -5.23 -2.99
C VAL A 41 -11.93 -4.74 -3.44
N ALA A 42 -11.89 -3.67 -4.25
CA ALA A 42 -10.64 -3.08 -4.71
C ALA A 42 -9.80 -2.56 -3.53
N PHE A 43 -10.42 -1.96 -2.52
CA PHE A 43 -9.74 -1.48 -1.32
C PHE A 43 -9.08 -2.63 -0.55
N VAL A 44 -9.80 -3.72 -0.29
CA VAL A 44 -9.28 -4.88 0.45
C VAL A 44 -8.14 -5.55 -0.32
N ALA A 45 -8.35 -5.82 -1.61
CA ALA A 45 -7.33 -6.44 -2.46
C ALA A 45 -6.07 -5.57 -2.55
N SER A 46 -6.24 -4.26 -2.71
CA SER A 46 -5.11 -3.32 -2.81
C SER A 46 -4.37 -3.17 -1.50
N THR A 47 -5.07 -3.24 -0.35
CA THR A 47 -4.42 -3.21 0.97
C THR A 47 -3.50 -4.43 1.17
N ILE A 48 -3.88 -5.59 0.65
CA ILE A 48 -3.07 -6.81 0.70
C ILE A 48 -1.88 -6.72 -0.26
N LEU A 49 -2.12 -6.23 -1.48
CA LEU A 49 -1.10 -6.11 -2.53
C LEU A 49 -0.14 -4.94 -2.30
N SER A 50 -0.53 -3.92 -1.54
CA SER A 50 0.28 -2.72 -1.36
C SER A 50 1.52 -2.95 -0.49
N PRO A 51 2.67 -2.32 -0.83
CA PRO A 51 3.83 -2.30 0.03
C PRO A 51 3.53 -1.49 1.29
N LYS A 52 3.95 -2.02 2.44
CA LYS A 52 3.76 -1.41 3.76
C LYS A 52 5.07 -0.78 4.22
N PHE A 53 5.07 0.54 4.38
CA PHE A 53 6.21 1.31 4.88
C PHE A 53 6.01 1.69 6.33
N GLN A 54 7.03 1.52 7.16
CA GLN A 54 6.95 1.89 8.58
C GLN A 54 8.25 2.54 9.03
N ALA A 55 8.13 3.68 9.72
CA ALA A 55 9.26 4.29 10.41
C ALA A 55 9.37 3.70 11.82
N ALA A 56 10.52 3.12 12.15
CA ALA A 56 10.82 2.58 13.47
C ALA A 56 12.16 3.12 13.97
N LYS A 57 12.29 3.35 15.29
CA LYS A 57 13.58 3.65 15.90
C LYS A 57 14.36 2.35 16.05
N PHE A 58 15.52 2.28 15.44
CA PHE A 58 16.41 1.13 15.54
C PHE A 58 17.82 1.63 15.85
N GLN A 59 18.39 1.16 16.97
CA GLN A 59 19.72 1.58 17.47
C GLN A 59 19.91 3.11 17.60
N GLY A 60 18.87 3.82 18.05
CA GLY A 60 18.93 5.27 18.26
C GLY A 60 18.67 6.11 17.00
N GLU A 61 18.74 5.51 15.81
CA GLU A 61 18.38 6.17 14.54
C GLU A 61 16.94 5.86 14.14
N GLU A 62 16.25 6.85 13.60
CA GLU A 62 14.95 6.65 12.96
C GLU A 62 15.20 6.00 11.58
N LYS A 63 14.70 4.80 11.33
CA LYS A 63 14.88 4.07 10.06
C LYS A 63 13.54 3.78 9.41
N LEU A 64 13.53 3.75 8.08
CA LEU A 64 12.34 3.42 7.30
C LEU A 64 12.46 1.97 6.83
N PHE A 65 11.44 1.18 7.10
CA PHE A 65 11.36 -0.21 6.67
C PHE A 65 10.21 -0.40 5.70
N VAL A 66 10.39 -1.31 4.73
CA VAL A 66 9.33 -1.72 3.80
C VAL A 66 9.14 -3.23 3.88
N SER A 67 7.88 -3.64 3.97
CA SER A 67 7.45 -5.03 3.82
C SER A 67 6.48 -5.10 2.65
N TRP A 68 6.71 -6.03 1.73
CA TRP A 68 5.85 -6.18 0.57
C TRP A 68 5.67 -7.65 0.22
N LEU A 69 4.49 -8.05 -0.22
CA LEU A 69 4.16 -9.45 -0.50
C LEU A 69 5.08 -10.07 -1.58
N PHE A 70 5.56 -9.25 -2.52
CA PHE A 70 6.48 -9.66 -3.58
C PHE A 70 7.97 -9.57 -3.19
N LEU A 71 8.28 -9.01 -2.02
CA LEU A 71 9.65 -8.92 -1.51
C LEU A 71 9.83 -9.87 -0.33
N LYS A 72 10.88 -10.68 -0.37
CA LYS A 72 11.20 -11.56 0.75
C LYS A 72 11.71 -10.72 1.93
N GLY A 73 10.95 -10.73 3.02
CA GLY A 73 11.31 -10.10 4.29
C GLY A 73 11.11 -8.58 4.32
N VAL A 74 11.59 -7.96 5.40
CA VAL A 74 11.52 -6.51 5.62
C VAL A 74 12.84 -5.88 5.17
N LYS A 75 12.78 -4.90 4.27
CA LYS A 75 13.97 -4.18 3.78
C LYS A 75 14.08 -2.80 4.43
N GLU A 76 15.30 -2.40 4.76
CA GLU A 76 15.59 -1.03 5.18
C GLU A 76 15.73 -0.12 3.95
N ILE A 77 15.09 1.04 4.00
CA ILE A 77 15.22 2.11 3.02
C ILE A 77 16.08 3.20 3.66
N LYS A 78 17.24 3.45 3.04
CA LYS A 78 18.18 4.50 3.43
C LYS A 78 17.60 5.90 3.15
#